data_AF-A0A5C6Q7U1-F1
#
_entry.id   AF-A0A5C6Q7U1-F1
#
_cell.length_a   1.000
_cell.length_b   1.000
_cell.length_c   1.000
_cell.angle_alpha   90.00
_cell.angle_beta   90.00
_cell.angle_gamma   90.00
#
_symmetry.space_group_name_H-M   'P 1'
#
loop_
_entity.id
_entity.type
_entity.pdbx_description
1 polymer ?
#
loop_
_entity_poly.entity_id
_entity_poly.type
_entity_poly.pdbx_seq_one_letter_code
_entity_poly.pdbx_strand_id
1 'polypeptide(L)'
;MNIINQLVKETSKQFSTNILNSGMEYGINKDITDPQGKRVFLKAGTEITDKIREKLTSLQKEGIIGHEDVIALTEDKTTEDLLAPILDLAKSNPVLNNFQLTATLTTIADYIKSGSIPKKIIDHLSIFSHINPSAYQNTLINLVFGTHIGKANNYSPTELSELISVLFFENIGYARLNSTMKDARLVHPILSKEITRIAGLENKLVLESIEQHEEKLDGSGYPKKLTQIHEYAQISQIANQYSQITRKSKNINTAIGELYLLGEGFDFRTSQKTSSIYSYHLQRPLLAIMQESIQTNTHQQAYGNHLYDQLSKVIKWANTLNASNPEMNFIQAKLRSALWVSETSQQPFQIDREELKDNQICTMFINDARKLVLQISQFANYFNQVLHYPIKIDNISTNKEYFLKLINPII
;
A
#
# COMPACT_ATOMS: atom_id res chain seq x y z
N MET A 1 -17.08 26.77 -1.73
CA MET A 1 -17.45 26.26 -3.07
C MET A 1 -16.57 26.80 -4.21
N ASN A 2 -15.93 27.98 -4.08
CA ASN A 2 -15.23 28.61 -5.21
C ASN A 2 -13.87 27.94 -5.60
N ILE A 3 -13.07 27.50 -4.62
CA ILE A 3 -11.71 26.96 -4.87
C ILE A 3 -11.73 25.56 -5.50
N ILE A 4 -12.62 24.67 -5.06
CA ILE A 4 -12.70 23.29 -5.58
C ILE A 4 -13.17 23.28 -7.04
N ASN A 5 -14.21 24.07 -7.35
CA ASN A 5 -14.69 24.23 -8.72
C ASN A 5 -13.61 24.81 -9.64
N GLN A 6 -12.81 25.74 -9.11
CA GLN A 6 -11.66 26.28 -9.82
C GLN A 6 -10.60 25.20 -10.08
N LEU A 7 -10.24 24.37 -9.09
CA LEU A 7 -9.28 23.29 -9.25
C LEU A 7 -9.74 22.24 -10.29
N VAL A 8 -11.02 21.84 -10.28
CA VAL A 8 -11.57 20.93 -11.30
C VAL A 8 -11.50 21.56 -12.69
N LYS A 9 -11.85 22.85 -12.81
CA LYS A 9 -11.80 23.59 -14.06
C LYS A 9 -10.38 23.72 -14.59
N GLU A 10 -9.42 24.03 -13.72
CA GLU A 10 -8.00 24.13 -14.04
C GLU A 10 -7.42 22.80 -14.51
N THR A 11 -7.85 21.69 -13.88
CA THR A 11 -7.36 20.35 -14.19
C THR A 11 -8.06 19.70 -15.39
N SER A 12 -9.23 20.17 -15.83
CA SER A 12 -9.91 19.59 -17.01
C SER A 12 -9.08 19.72 -18.30
N LYS A 13 -8.35 20.83 -18.50
CA LYS A 13 -7.42 20.94 -19.64
C LYS A 13 -6.31 19.87 -19.58
N GLN A 14 -5.79 19.63 -18.38
CA GLN A 14 -4.79 18.58 -18.16
C GLN A 14 -5.38 17.19 -18.36
N PHE A 15 -6.63 16.95 -17.96
CA PHE A 15 -7.33 15.70 -18.21
C PHE A 15 -7.50 15.43 -19.72
N SER A 16 -7.94 16.42 -20.50
CA SER A 16 -7.98 16.28 -21.97
C SER A 16 -6.60 16.00 -22.56
N THR A 17 -5.55 16.65 -22.05
CA THR A 17 -4.16 16.37 -22.45
C THR A 17 -3.76 14.93 -22.12
N ASN A 18 -4.16 14.43 -20.94
CA ASN A 18 -3.90 13.07 -20.50
C ASN A 18 -4.67 12.04 -21.34
N ILE A 19 -5.89 12.33 -21.80
CA ILE A 19 -6.61 11.48 -22.76
C ILE A 19 -5.84 11.40 -24.09
N LEU A 20 -5.41 12.54 -24.63
CA LEU A 20 -4.67 12.58 -25.90
C LEU A 20 -3.35 11.80 -25.83
N ASN A 21 -2.72 11.79 -24.65
CA ASN A 21 -1.42 11.15 -24.41
C ASN A 21 -1.53 9.72 -23.88
N SER A 22 -2.72 9.20 -23.59
CA SER A 22 -2.87 7.85 -23.00
C SER A 22 -2.62 6.73 -24.00
N GLY A 23 -2.66 7.03 -25.31
CA GLY A 23 -2.61 6.03 -26.38
C GLY A 23 -3.91 5.24 -26.57
N MET A 24 -4.99 5.61 -25.87
CA MET A 24 -6.31 5.00 -26.03
C MET A 24 -7.10 5.66 -27.16
N GLU A 25 -8.15 4.99 -27.66
CA GLU A 25 -9.06 5.60 -28.63
C GLU A 25 -9.92 6.68 -27.96
N TYR A 26 -9.93 7.87 -28.56
CA TYR A 26 -10.66 9.02 -28.06
C TYR A 26 -11.36 9.78 -29.18
N GLY A 27 -12.39 10.52 -28.79
CA GLY A 27 -13.20 11.32 -29.69
C GLY A 27 -14.02 12.35 -28.94
N ILE A 28 -14.87 13.03 -29.68
CA ILE A 28 -15.82 13.98 -29.11
C ILE A 28 -16.97 13.21 -28.47
N ASN A 29 -17.26 13.44 -27.19
CA ASN A 29 -18.27 12.67 -26.46
C ASN A 29 -19.72 13.15 -26.61
N LYS A 30 -19.92 14.36 -27.15
CA LYS A 30 -21.22 14.97 -27.39
C LYS A 30 -21.18 15.90 -28.58
N ASP A 31 -22.32 16.08 -29.26
CA ASP A 31 -22.42 17.11 -30.29
C ASP A 31 -22.04 18.47 -29.71
N ILE A 32 -21.14 19.17 -30.40
CA ILE A 32 -20.75 20.54 -30.07
C ILE A 32 -21.61 21.45 -30.91
N THR A 33 -22.54 22.14 -30.27
CA THR A 33 -23.48 23.03 -30.92
C THR A 33 -23.23 24.50 -30.57
N ASP A 34 -23.85 25.41 -31.31
CA ASP A 34 -23.99 26.80 -30.87
C ASP A 34 -24.85 26.90 -29.60
N PRO A 35 -24.82 28.03 -28.87
CA PRO A 35 -25.57 28.19 -27.63
C PRO A 35 -27.09 27.94 -27.77
N GLN A 36 -27.63 28.06 -28.98
CA GLN A 36 -29.04 27.82 -29.30
C GLN A 36 -29.35 26.39 -29.76
N GLY A 37 -28.33 25.52 -29.91
CA GLY A 37 -28.48 24.15 -30.39
C GLY A 37 -28.84 24.01 -31.88
N LYS A 38 -28.84 25.10 -32.65
CA LYS A 38 -29.27 25.14 -34.05
C LYS A 38 -28.17 24.71 -35.02
N ARG A 39 -26.91 24.96 -34.68
CA ARG A 39 -25.77 24.62 -35.52
C ARG A 39 -24.87 23.63 -34.82
N VAL A 40 -24.64 22.47 -35.43
CA VAL A 40 -23.61 21.51 -34.98
C VAL A 40 -22.28 21.89 -35.60
N PHE A 41 -21.28 22.21 -34.77
CA PHE A 41 -19.90 22.43 -35.19
C PHE A 41 -19.15 21.13 -35.38
N LEU A 42 -19.32 20.18 -34.46
CA LEU A 42 -18.67 18.88 -34.45
C LEU A 42 -19.62 17.84 -33.87
N LYS A 43 -19.68 16.64 -34.43
CA LYS A 43 -20.55 15.56 -33.96
C LYS A 43 -19.87 14.71 -32.90
N ALA A 44 -20.66 14.10 -32.02
CA ALA A 44 -20.20 13.02 -31.15
C ALA A 44 -19.57 11.90 -31.99
N GLY A 45 -18.53 11.27 -31.45
CA GLY A 45 -17.71 10.25 -32.12
C GLY A 45 -16.71 10.80 -33.15
N THR A 46 -16.65 12.12 -33.39
CA THR A 46 -15.62 12.68 -34.28
C THR A 46 -14.23 12.46 -33.69
N GLU A 47 -13.34 11.83 -34.47
CA GLU A 47 -11.93 11.62 -34.13
C GLU A 47 -11.18 12.97 -33.97
N ILE A 48 -10.31 13.08 -32.96
CA ILE A 48 -9.56 14.30 -32.69
C ILE A 48 -8.27 14.35 -33.53
N THR A 49 -8.42 14.73 -34.80
CA THR A 49 -7.28 15.11 -35.67
C THR A 49 -6.70 16.49 -35.29
N ASP A 50 -5.53 16.87 -35.81
CA ASP A 50 -4.94 18.20 -35.58
C ASP A 50 -5.89 19.34 -35.99
N LYS A 51 -6.59 19.19 -37.11
CA LYS A 51 -7.61 20.14 -37.57
C LYS A 51 -8.77 20.25 -36.60
N ILE A 52 -9.21 19.13 -36.03
CA ILE A 52 -10.26 19.12 -35.00
C ILE A 52 -9.76 19.78 -33.72
N ARG A 53 -8.50 19.55 -33.32
CA ARG A 53 -7.87 20.19 -32.16
C ARG A 53 -7.77 21.71 -32.30
N GLU A 54 -7.38 22.20 -33.48
CA GLU A 54 -7.40 23.63 -33.81
C GLU A 54 -8.82 24.19 -33.72
N LYS A 55 -9.81 23.46 -34.27
CA LYS A 55 -11.21 23.86 -34.22
C LYS A 55 -11.74 23.94 -32.79
N LEU A 56 -11.46 22.95 -31.94
CA LEU A 56 -11.82 22.95 -30.52
C LEU A 56 -11.18 24.13 -29.79
N THR A 57 -9.92 24.42 -30.06
CA THR A 57 -9.21 25.58 -29.49
C THR A 57 -9.88 26.90 -29.89
N SER A 58 -10.32 27.04 -31.14
CA SER A 58 -11.08 28.20 -31.61
C SER A 58 -12.43 28.32 -30.89
N LEU A 59 -13.22 27.24 -30.85
CA LEU A 59 -14.53 27.22 -30.19
C LEU A 59 -14.43 27.53 -28.69
N GLN A 60 -13.34 27.10 -28.03
CA GLN A 60 -13.08 27.42 -26.63
C GLN A 60 -12.73 28.90 -26.44
N LYS A 61 -11.89 29.49 -27.31
CA LYS A 61 -11.58 30.94 -27.29
C LYS A 61 -12.82 31.79 -27.55
N GLU A 62 -13.73 31.31 -28.37
CA GLU A 62 -15.03 31.94 -28.68
C GLU A 62 -16.06 31.76 -27.55
N GLY A 63 -15.76 30.97 -26.51
CA GLY A 63 -16.67 30.69 -25.40
C GLY A 63 -17.86 29.80 -25.78
N ILE A 64 -17.81 29.15 -26.94
CA ILE A 64 -18.87 28.24 -27.43
C ILE A 64 -18.85 26.94 -26.63
N ILE A 65 -17.66 26.43 -26.32
CA ILE A 65 -17.48 25.29 -25.43
C ILE A 65 -16.80 25.72 -24.14
N GLY A 66 -17.25 25.16 -23.02
CA GLY A 66 -16.60 25.32 -21.74
C GLY A 66 -15.23 24.62 -21.69
N HIS A 67 -14.57 24.70 -20.53
CA HIS A 67 -13.35 23.92 -20.27
C HIS A 67 -13.63 22.43 -20.01
N GLU A 68 -14.89 22.00 -20.06
CA GLU A 68 -15.30 20.63 -19.72
C GLU A 68 -14.79 19.59 -20.72
N ASP A 69 -14.87 18.32 -20.30
CA ASP A 69 -14.36 17.12 -20.95
C ASP A 69 -15.11 16.82 -22.27
N VAL A 70 -14.92 17.66 -23.29
CA VAL A 70 -15.45 17.47 -24.65
C VAL A 70 -14.78 16.27 -25.33
N ILE A 71 -13.54 16.01 -24.97
CA ILE A 71 -12.80 14.82 -25.37
C ILE A 71 -13.08 13.74 -24.32
N ALA A 72 -13.53 12.56 -24.76
CA ALA A 72 -13.59 11.37 -23.91
C ALA A 72 -13.06 10.15 -24.66
N LEU A 73 -12.90 9.06 -23.93
CA LEU A 73 -12.61 7.76 -24.52
C LEU A 73 -13.80 7.31 -25.36
N THR A 74 -13.52 6.88 -26.59
CA THR A 74 -14.51 6.26 -27.48
C THR A 74 -14.47 4.74 -27.40
N GLU A 75 -13.38 4.18 -26.87
CA GLU A 75 -13.30 2.76 -26.56
C GLU A 75 -14.27 2.44 -25.41
N ASP A 76 -15.19 1.51 -25.64
CA ASP A 76 -16.09 0.99 -24.62
C ASP A 76 -15.31 0.05 -23.69
N LYS A 77 -14.65 0.63 -22.69
CA LYS A 77 -14.04 -0.15 -21.61
C LYS A 77 -15.12 -0.79 -20.75
N THR A 78 -15.00 -2.11 -20.61
CA THR A 78 -15.88 -2.96 -19.82
C THR A 78 -15.38 -3.08 -18.38
N THR A 79 -16.23 -3.58 -17.48
CA THR A 79 -15.81 -3.92 -16.12
C THR A 79 -14.76 -5.03 -16.11
N GLU A 80 -14.76 -5.90 -17.12
CA GLU A 80 -13.75 -6.94 -17.33
C GLU A 80 -12.35 -6.34 -17.57
N ASP A 81 -12.26 -5.20 -18.27
CA ASP A 81 -10.99 -4.49 -18.49
C ASP A 81 -10.37 -3.96 -17.19
N LEU A 82 -11.19 -3.72 -16.16
CA LEU A 82 -10.72 -3.35 -14.82
C LEU A 82 -10.32 -4.58 -13.99
N LEU A 83 -11.01 -5.71 -14.19
CA LEU A 83 -10.79 -6.92 -13.40
C LEU A 83 -9.52 -7.68 -13.81
N ALA A 84 -9.22 -7.78 -15.11
CA ALA A 84 -8.07 -8.55 -15.59
C ALA A 84 -6.73 -8.07 -14.97
N PRO A 85 -6.40 -6.76 -14.93
CA PRO A 85 -5.19 -6.27 -14.26
C PRO A 85 -5.09 -6.65 -12.78
N ILE A 86 -6.21 -6.70 -12.06
CA ILE A 86 -6.24 -7.07 -10.63
C ILE A 86 -5.89 -8.56 -10.47
N LEU A 87 -6.51 -9.42 -11.29
CA LEU A 87 -6.26 -10.86 -11.25
C LEU A 87 -4.83 -11.20 -11.69
N ASP A 88 -4.32 -10.53 -12.72
CA ASP A 88 -2.95 -10.74 -13.21
C ASP A 88 -1.92 -10.24 -12.21
N LEU A 89 -2.17 -9.11 -11.54
CA LEU A 89 -1.35 -8.63 -10.44
C LEU A 89 -1.34 -9.63 -9.27
N ALA A 90 -2.50 -10.17 -8.88
CA ALA A 90 -2.57 -11.15 -7.80
C ALA A 90 -1.80 -12.45 -8.11
N LYS A 91 -1.79 -12.89 -9.38
CA LYS A 91 -1.03 -14.06 -9.84
C LYS A 91 0.48 -13.78 -9.93
N SER A 92 0.86 -12.62 -10.46
CA SER A 92 2.26 -12.28 -10.74
C SER A 92 3.02 -11.74 -9.53
N ASN A 93 2.34 -11.10 -8.58
CA ASN A 93 2.96 -10.59 -7.37
C ASN A 93 3.29 -11.75 -6.40
N PRO A 94 4.57 -11.99 -6.05
CA PRO A 94 4.97 -13.14 -5.23
C PRO A 94 4.32 -13.16 -3.85
N VAL A 95 4.01 -11.98 -3.30
CA VAL A 95 3.38 -11.86 -1.99
C VAL A 95 1.90 -12.23 -2.09
N LEU A 96 1.16 -11.59 -3.00
CA LEU A 96 -0.27 -11.85 -3.17
C LEU A 96 -0.56 -13.30 -3.58
N ASN A 97 0.23 -13.84 -4.51
CA ASN A 97 0.06 -15.21 -5.01
C ASN A 97 0.22 -16.26 -3.89
N ASN A 98 1.22 -16.07 -3.01
CA ASN A 98 1.46 -17.01 -1.92
C ASN A 98 0.40 -16.95 -0.81
N PHE A 99 -0.33 -15.84 -0.67
CA PHE A 99 -1.46 -15.75 0.28
C PHE A 99 -2.74 -16.40 -0.24
N GLN A 100 -2.83 -16.78 -1.52
CA GLN A 100 -3.99 -17.47 -2.11
C GLN A 100 -5.32 -16.79 -1.74
N LEU A 101 -5.40 -15.48 -1.93
CA LEU A 101 -6.52 -14.62 -1.49
C LEU A 101 -7.81 -14.81 -2.31
N THR A 102 -8.14 -16.03 -2.71
CA THR A 102 -9.27 -16.38 -3.61
C THR A 102 -10.57 -15.73 -3.16
N ALA A 103 -10.95 -15.88 -1.89
CA ALA A 103 -12.17 -15.29 -1.36
C ALA A 103 -12.17 -13.75 -1.42
N THR A 104 -11.01 -13.11 -1.29
CA THR A 104 -10.88 -11.64 -1.38
C THR A 104 -11.03 -11.19 -2.83
N LEU A 105 -10.37 -11.90 -3.75
CA LEU A 105 -10.45 -11.62 -5.19
C LEU A 105 -11.87 -11.84 -5.72
N THR A 106 -12.59 -12.86 -5.23
CA THR A 106 -14.02 -13.05 -5.56
C THR A 106 -14.85 -11.85 -5.10
N THR A 107 -14.67 -11.36 -3.88
CA THR A 107 -15.41 -10.18 -3.40
C THR A 107 -15.13 -8.93 -4.25
N ILE A 108 -13.88 -8.70 -4.67
CA ILE A 108 -13.53 -7.59 -5.56
C ILE A 108 -14.18 -7.79 -6.94
N ALA A 109 -14.13 -9.01 -7.48
CA ALA A 109 -14.74 -9.33 -8.77
C ALA A 109 -16.26 -9.13 -8.75
N ASP A 110 -16.93 -9.56 -7.69
CA ASP A 110 -18.37 -9.40 -7.52
C ASP A 110 -18.76 -7.92 -7.46
N TYR A 111 -17.99 -7.10 -6.72
CA TYR A 111 -18.18 -5.65 -6.70
C TYR A 111 -18.02 -5.04 -8.10
N ILE A 112 -16.95 -5.36 -8.83
CA ILE A 112 -16.71 -4.81 -10.17
C ILE A 112 -17.82 -5.22 -11.15
N LYS A 113 -18.26 -6.48 -11.10
CA LYS A 113 -19.29 -7.04 -11.99
C LYS A 113 -20.71 -6.61 -11.65
N SER A 114 -20.95 -6.09 -10.45
CA SER A 114 -22.28 -5.61 -10.05
C SER A 114 -22.79 -4.45 -10.93
N GLY A 115 -21.94 -3.82 -11.75
CA GLY A 115 -22.29 -2.66 -12.57
C GLY A 115 -22.41 -1.36 -11.77
N SER A 116 -21.98 -1.37 -10.50
CA SER A 116 -22.08 -0.23 -9.59
C SER A 116 -21.12 0.91 -9.90
N ILE A 117 -20.13 0.71 -10.78
CA ILE A 117 -19.09 1.69 -11.08
C ILE A 117 -19.57 2.61 -12.22
N PRO A 118 -19.78 3.91 -11.99
CA PRO A 118 -20.18 4.83 -13.04
C PRO A 118 -19.14 4.88 -14.17
N LYS A 119 -19.59 4.96 -15.43
CA LYS A 119 -18.70 5.04 -16.61
C LYS A 119 -17.62 6.13 -16.45
N LYS A 120 -17.97 7.29 -15.88
CA LYS A 120 -17.01 8.37 -15.67
C LYS A 120 -15.84 7.95 -14.77
N ILE A 121 -16.06 7.09 -13.77
CA ILE A 121 -14.99 6.53 -12.94
C ILE A 121 -14.14 5.56 -13.76
N ILE A 122 -14.78 4.67 -14.55
CA ILE A 122 -14.07 3.74 -15.45
C ILE A 122 -13.13 4.51 -16.37
N ASP A 123 -13.62 5.55 -17.05
CA ASP A 123 -12.81 6.36 -17.97
C ASP A 123 -11.59 6.99 -17.26
N HIS A 124 -11.77 7.51 -16.04
CA HIS A 124 -10.65 8.10 -15.29
C HIS A 124 -9.66 7.02 -14.80
N LEU A 125 -10.12 5.83 -14.39
CA LEU A 125 -9.23 4.72 -14.03
C LEU A 125 -8.43 4.23 -15.25
N SER A 126 -9.05 4.15 -16.42
CA SER A 126 -8.37 3.79 -17.67
C SER A 126 -7.30 4.82 -18.05
N ILE A 127 -7.57 6.12 -17.88
CA ILE A 127 -6.56 7.16 -18.13
C ILE A 127 -5.45 7.09 -17.08
N PHE A 128 -5.81 6.92 -15.81
CA PHE A 128 -4.86 6.79 -14.72
C PHE A 128 -3.89 5.63 -14.91
N SER A 129 -4.37 4.47 -15.36
CA SER A 129 -3.55 3.28 -15.59
C SER A 129 -2.48 3.48 -16.67
N HIS A 130 -2.76 4.31 -17.68
CA HIS A 130 -1.81 4.60 -18.77
C HIS A 130 -0.85 5.73 -18.41
N ILE A 131 -1.33 6.80 -17.77
CA ILE A 131 -0.53 8.00 -17.50
C ILE A 131 0.35 7.81 -16.26
N ASN A 132 -0.08 7.02 -15.28
CA ASN A 132 0.68 6.74 -14.08
C ASN A 132 0.58 5.26 -13.67
N PRO A 133 1.15 4.35 -14.48
CA PRO A 133 1.00 2.90 -14.29
C PRO A 133 1.53 2.43 -12.94
N SER A 134 2.59 3.05 -12.41
CA SER A 134 3.17 2.68 -11.12
C SER A 134 2.24 3.01 -9.95
N ALA A 135 1.62 4.20 -9.94
CA ALA A 135 0.65 4.55 -8.92
C ALA A 135 -0.65 3.75 -9.09
N TYR A 136 -1.09 3.47 -10.32
CA TYR A 136 -2.24 2.61 -10.57
C TYR A 136 -2.02 1.19 -10.04
N GLN A 137 -0.87 0.59 -10.33
CA GLN A 137 -0.50 -0.71 -9.78
C GLN A 137 -0.51 -0.69 -8.25
N ASN A 138 -0.06 0.40 -7.63
CA ASN A 138 -0.13 0.57 -6.18
C ASN A 138 -1.58 0.55 -5.67
N THR A 139 -2.48 1.26 -6.32
CA THR A 139 -3.92 1.24 -6.00
C THR A 139 -4.48 -0.18 -6.07
N LEU A 140 -4.10 -0.98 -7.07
CA LEU A 140 -4.56 -2.36 -7.17
C LEU A 140 -4.03 -3.26 -6.04
N ILE A 141 -2.77 -3.06 -5.61
CA ILE A 141 -2.23 -3.78 -4.44
C ILE A 141 -2.96 -3.35 -3.16
N ASN A 142 -3.20 -2.04 -2.98
CA ASN A 142 -3.95 -1.49 -1.85
C ASN A 142 -5.37 -2.05 -1.80
N LEU A 143 -6.03 -2.14 -2.96
CA LEU A 143 -7.36 -2.71 -3.10
C LEU A 143 -7.40 -4.16 -2.59
N VAL A 144 -6.44 -4.99 -2.98
CA VAL A 144 -6.40 -6.40 -2.52
C VAL A 144 -6.14 -6.49 -1.01
N PHE A 145 -5.13 -5.78 -0.48
CA PHE A 145 -4.83 -5.83 0.96
C PHE A 145 -5.92 -5.21 1.82
N GLY A 146 -6.41 -4.02 1.46
CA GLY A 146 -7.45 -3.33 2.21
C GLY A 146 -8.76 -4.12 2.23
N THR A 147 -9.18 -4.69 1.10
CA THR A 147 -10.36 -5.57 1.06
C THR A 147 -10.16 -6.79 1.96
N HIS A 148 -8.96 -7.38 1.94
CA HIS A 148 -8.65 -8.50 2.82
C HIS A 148 -8.76 -8.12 4.31
N ILE A 149 -8.22 -6.97 4.69
CA ILE A 149 -8.33 -6.42 6.05
C ILE A 149 -9.81 -6.25 6.44
N GLY A 150 -10.63 -5.65 5.58
CA GLY A 150 -12.07 -5.50 5.83
C GLY A 150 -12.76 -6.86 6.05
N LYS A 151 -12.47 -7.86 5.21
CA LYS A 151 -13.03 -9.22 5.38
C LYS A 151 -12.61 -9.85 6.69
N ALA A 152 -11.35 -9.69 7.09
CA ALA A 152 -10.84 -10.25 8.33
C ALA A 152 -11.41 -9.54 9.58
N ASN A 153 -11.90 -8.30 9.43
CA ASN A 153 -12.71 -7.58 10.43
C ASN A 153 -14.20 -7.95 10.40
N ASN A 154 -14.61 -8.93 9.59
CA ASN A 154 -16.01 -9.32 9.41
C ASN A 154 -16.91 -8.18 8.89
N TYR A 155 -16.37 -7.29 8.07
CA TYR A 155 -17.20 -6.28 7.38
C TYR A 155 -18.31 -6.97 6.58
N SER A 156 -19.52 -6.42 6.68
CA SER A 156 -20.68 -6.82 5.89
C SER A 156 -20.46 -6.57 4.39
N PRO A 157 -21.28 -7.16 3.50
CA PRO A 157 -21.19 -6.91 2.06
C PRO A 157 -21.29 -5.42 1.67
N THR A 158 -22.10 -4.64 2.41
CA THR A 158 -22.22 -3.19 2.21
C THR A 158 -20.94 -2.47 2.61
N GLU A 159 -20.42 -2.73 3.81
CA GLU A 159 -19.17 -2.12 4.29
C GLU A 159 -17.97 -2.47 3.39
N LEU A 160 -17.93 -3.72 2.89
CA LEU A 160 -16.92 -4.15 1.92
C LEU A 160 -17.04 -3.39 0.59
N SER A 161 -18.26 -3.16 0.10
CA SER A 161 -18.48 -2.41 -1.14
C SER A 161 -18.06 -0.94 -0.99
N GLU A 162 -18.35 -0.34 0.16
CA GLU A 162 -17.90 1.02 0.48
C GLU A 162 -16.38 1.09 0.60
N LEU A 163 -15.75 0.17 1.33
CA LEU A 163 -14.30 0.10 1.48
C LEU A 163 -13.60 -0.13 0.13
N ILE A 164 -14.10 -1.03 -0.70
CA ILE A 164 -13.59 -1.26 -2.06
C ILE A 164 -13.68 0.02 -2.89
N SER A 165 -14.79 0.77 -2.78
CA SER A 165 -14.94 2.06 -3.47
C SER A 165 -13.87 3.06 -3.03
N VAL A 166 -13.56 3.13 -1.73
CA VAL A 166 -12.49 3.99 -1.21
C VAL A 166 -11.14 3.56 -1.82
N LEU A 167 -10.76 2.29 -1.62
CA LEU A 167 -9.45 1.77 -2.01
C LEU A 167 -9.21 1.86 -3.52
N PHE A 168 -10.25 1.67 -4.34
CA PHE A 168 -10.11 1.68 -5.78
C PHE A 168 -10.06 3.10 -6.34
N PHE A 169 -10.75 4.06 -5.71
CA PHE A 169 -10.89 5.42 -6.24
C PHE A 169 -9.99 6.46 -5.55
N GLU A 170 -9.33 6.12 -4.44
CA GLU A 170 -8.52 7.05 -3.64
C GLU A 170 -7.47 7.85 -4.44
N ASN A 171 -6.88 7.22 -5.46
CA ASN A 171 -5.81 7.80 -6.30
C ASN A 171 -6.28 8.25 -7.69
N ILE A 172 -7.58 8.19 -8.00
CA ILE A 172 -8.11 8.50 -9.33
C ILE A 172 -7.87 9.96 -9.75
N GLY A 173 -7.64 10.86 -8.79
CA GLY A 173 -7.25 12.25 -9.00
C GLY A 173 -6.01 12.41 -9.87
N TYR A 174 -5.08 11.44 -9.84
CA TYR A 174 -3.89 11.47 -10.70
C TYR A 174 -4.22 11.40 -12.20
N ALA A 175 -5.40 10.92 -12.59
CA ALA A 175 -5.85 10.97 -13.98
C ALA A 175 -5.90 12.40 -14.54
N ARG A 176 -6.13 13.40 -13.67
CA ARG A 176 -6.25 14.82 -14.04
C ARG A 176 -5.00 15.65 -13.76
N LEU A 177 -3.98 15.07 -13.13
CA LEU A 177 -2.79 15.80 -12.71
C LEU A 177 -1.67 15.68 -13.73
N ASN A 178 -0.84 16.72 -13.76
CA ASN A 178 0.40 16.67 -14.51
C ASN A 178 1.44 15.91 -13.67
N SER A 179 2.14 14.94 -14.27
CA SER A 179 3.16 14.14 -13.59
C SER A 179 4.33 14.97 -13.03
N THR A 180 4.54 16.19 -13.54
CA THR A 180 5.57 17.14 -13.09
C THR A 180 5.09 18.13 -12.03
N MET A 181 3.80 18.12 -11.67
CA MET A 181 3.26 19.02 -10.65
C MET A 181 3.81 18.64 -9.27
N LYS A 182 4.59 19.55 -8.67
CA LYS A 182 5.23 19.34 -7.35
C LYS A 182 4.22 19.00 -6.25
N ASP A 183 3.07 19.66 -6.26
CA ASP A 183 2.03 19.51 -5.23
C ASP A 183 0.93 18.51 -5.62
N ALA A 184 1.15 17.69 -6.66
CA ALA A 184 0.19 16.67 -7.11
C ALA A 184 -0.29 15.79 -5.95
N ARG A 185 0.64 15.37 -5.08
CA ARG A 185 0.33 14.59 -3.90
C ARG A 185 -0.64 15.30 -2.95
N LEU A 186 -0.54 16.62 -2.77
CA LEU A 186 -1.36 17.35 -1.81
C LEU A 186 -2.80 17.55 -2.32
N VAL A 187 -2.99 17.58 -3.64
CA VAL A 187 -4.28 17.88 -4.26
C VAL A 187 -5.03 16.65 -4.76
N HIS A 188 -4.34 15.53 -4.98
CA HIS A 188 -4.99 14.33 -5.52
C HIS A 188 -6.14 13.79 -4.64
N PRO A 189 -6.11 13.82 -3.29
CA PRO A 189 -7.24 13.31 -2.50
C PRO A 189 -8.51 14.15 -2.71
N ILE A 190 -8.34 15.47 -2.85
CA ILE A 190 -9.42 16.42 -3.13
C ILE A 190 -10.02 16.14 -4.51
N LEU A 191 -9.17 15.97 -5.53
CA LEU A 191 -9.61 15.64 -6.88
C LEU A 191 -10.27 14.27 -6.97
N SER A 192 -9.72 13.26 -6.31
CA SER A 192 -10.30 11.91 -6.28
C SER A 192 -11.72 11.94 -5.74
N LYS A 193 -11.95 12.62 -4.59
CA LYS A 193 -13.28 12.80 -4.02
C LYS A 193 -14.21 13.48 -5.01
N GLU A 194 -13.74 14.54 -5.65
CA GLU A 194 -14.57 15.38 -6.52
C GLU A 194 -14.93 14.68 -7.84
N ILE A 195 -13.99 13.95 -8.46
CA ILE A 195 -14.24 13.11 -9.63
C ILE A 195 -15.33 12.08 -9.30
N THR A 196 -15.17 11.38 -8.18
CA THR A 196 -16.10 10.34 -7.72
C THR A 196 -17.49 10.90 -7.40
N ARG A 197 -17.55 12.08 -6.77
CA ARG A 197 -18.80 12.80 -6.50
C ARG A 197 -19.51 13.23 -7.78
N ILE A 198 -18.79 13.85 -8.72
CA ILE A 198 -19.37 14.28 -10.02
C ILE A 198 -19.82 13.06 -10.84
N ALA A 199 -19.18 11.90 -10.65
CA ALA A 199 -19.58 10.66 -11.30
C ALA A 199 -20.86 10.03 -10.73
N GLY A 200 -21.46 10.63 -9.68
CA GLY A 200 -22.74 10.20 -9.11
C GLY A 200 -22.62 9.36 -7.84
N LEU A 201 -21.42 9.20 -7.26
CA LEU A 201 -21.31 8.57 -5.94
C LEU A 201 -21.66 9.60 -4.85
N GLU A 202 -22.72 9.31 -4.09
CA GLU A 202 -23.24 10.22 -3.06
C GLU A 202 -22.91 9.80 -1.62
N ASN A 203 -22.38 8.59 -1.43
CA ASN A 203 -22.06 8.07 -0.10
C ASN A 203 -20.99 8.94 0.58
N LYS A 204 -21.42 9.70 1.58
CA LYS A 204 -20.59 10.66 2.30
C LYS A 204 -19.38 10.02 2.97
N LEU A 205 -19.55 8.84 3.58
CA LEU A 205 -18.45 8.13 4.26
C LEU A 205 -17.37 7.72 3.27
N VAL A 206 -17.76 7.22 2.09
CA VAL A 206 -16.82 6.88 1.01
C VAL A 206 -16.10 8.13 0.50
N LEU A 207 -16.84 9.19 0.19
CA LEU A 207 -16.28 10.44 -0.32
C LEU A 207 -15.30 11.10 0.68
N GLU A 208 -15.63 11.10 1.97
CA GLU A 208 -14.75 11.61 3.02
C GLU A 208 -13.53 10.72 3.19
N SER A 209 -13.68 9.40 3.17
CA SER A 209 -12.56 8.47 3.27
C SER A 209 -11.59 8.59 2.08
N ILE A 210 -12.10 8.80 0.86
CA ILE A 210 -11.27 9.10 -0.32
C ILE A 210 -10.44 10.37 -0.13
N GLU A 211 -11.01 11.43 0.46
CA GLU A 211 -10.25 12.66 0.72
C GLU A 211 -9.26 12.51 1.88
N GLN A 212 -9.56 11.64 2.85
CA GLN A 212 -8.79 11.43 4.07
C GLN A 212 -7.69 10.36 3.96
N HIS A 213 -7.57 9.64 2.85
CA HIS A 213 -6.67 8.48 2.77
C HIS A 213 -5.17 8.82 2.96
N GLU A 214 -4.81 10.10 2.90
CA GLU A 214 -3.44 10.60 3.17
C GLU A 214 -3.31 11.38 4.48
N GLU A 215 -4.40 11.52 5.24
CA GLU A 215 -4.38 12.07 6.60
C GLU A 215 -3.59 11.15 7.54
N LYS A 216 -3.17 11.64 8.71
CA LYS A 216 -2.48 10.85 9.73
C LYS A 216 -3.05 11.20 11.08
N LEU A 217 -3.28 10.24 11.97
CA LEU A 217 -3.90 10.45 13.28
C LEU A 217 -3.09 11.41 14.20
N ASP A 218 -1.82 11.70 13.88
CA ASP A 218 -1.02 12.76 14.54
C ASP A 218 -1.17 14.16 13.91
N GLY A 219 -1.99 14.31 12.87
CA GLY A 219 -2.20 15.54 12.12
C GLY A 219 -1.07 15.90 11.15
N SER A 220 -0.08 15.02 10.94
CA SER A 220 1.00 15.25 9.98
C SER A 220 0.59 15.02 8.52
N GLY A 221 -0.57 14.38 8.31
CA GLY A 221 -1.13 14.09 6.99
C GLY A 221 -1.72 15.29 6.27
N TYR A 222 -2.31 15.01 5.11
CA TYR A 222 -2.90 16.01 4.22
C TYR A 222 -4.20 15.47 3.60
N PRO A 223 -5.09 16.33 3.07
CA PRO A 223 -4.96 17.80 2.91
C PRO A 223 -5.35 18.66 4.13
N LYS A 224 -6.10 18.13 5.10
CA LYS A 224 -6.73 18.87 6.20
C LYS A 224 -6.02 18.73 7.55
N LYS A 225 -5.01 17.85 7.67
CA LYS A 225 -4.25 17.62 8.91
C LYS A 225 -5.15 17.11 10.04
N LEU A 226 -6.04 16.18 9.72
CA LEU A 226 -7.00 15.63 10.67
C LEU A 226 -6.31 14.67 11.63
N THR A 227 -6.68 14.73 12.92
CA THR A 227 -6.29 13.74 13.92
C THR A 227 -7.35 12.66 14.15
N GLN A 228 -8.54 12.85 13.56
CA GLN A 228 -9.64 11.90 13.55
C GLN A 228 -9.98 11.56 12.10
N ILE A 229 -9.84 10.29 11.74
CA ILE A 229 -9.91 9.80 10.36
C ILE A 229 -10.89 8.64 10.32
N HIS A 230 -11.71 8.55 9.27
CA HIS A 230 -12.63 7.44 9.09
C HIS A 230 -11.86 6.11 8.95
N GLU A 231 -12.42 5.02 9.48
CA GLU A 231 -11.75 3.72 9.48
C GLU A 231 -11.35 3.22 8.09
N TYR A 232 -12.15 3.46 7.05
CA TYR A 232 -11.80 3.07 5.67
C TYR A 232 -10.54 3.79 5.17
N ALA A 233 -10.37 5.07 5.52
CA ALA A 233 -9.16 5.81 5.20
C ALA A 233 -7.96 5.29 6.00
N GLN A 234 -8.15 4.85 7.24
CA GLN A 234 -7.10 4.20 8.02
C GLN A 234 -6.69 2.85 7.42
N ILE A 235 -7.66 2.03 6.97
CA ILE A 235 -7.39 0.77 6.26
C ILE A 235 -6.62 1.02 4.96
N SER A 236 -7.01 2.05 4.20
CA SER A 236 -6.26 2.47 3.01
C SER A 236 -4.79 2.78 3.32
N GLN A 237 -4.52 3.50 4.42
CA GLN A 237 -3.14 3.83 4.82
C GLN A 237 -2.34 2.59 5.17
N ILE A 238 -2.94 1.65 5.91
CA ILE A 238 -2.31 0.36 6.24
C ILE A 238 -2.01 -0.41 4.94
N ALA A 239 -2.98 -0.47 4.02
CA ALA A 239 -2.82 -1.15 2.74
C ALA A 239 -1.70 -0.51 1.88
N ASN A 240 -1.61 0.82 1.87
CA ASN A 240 -0.55 1.57 1.18
C ASN A 240 0.85 1.31 1.75
N GLN A 241 0.96 1.05 3.05
CA GLN A 241 2.24 0.69 3.66
C GLN A 241 2.61 -0.75 3.28
N TYR A 242 1.65 -1.67 3.35
CA TYR A 242 1.85 -3.06 2.93
C TYR A 242 2.29 -3.11 1.46
N SER A 243 1.64 -2.33 0.58
CA SER A 243 2.03 -2.25 -0.82
C SER A 243 3.44 -1.67 -1.02
N GLN A 244 3.88 -0.68 -0.23
CA GLN A 244 5.24 -0.16 -0.29
C GLN A 244 6.30 -1.20 0.10
N ILE A 245 6.02 -2.00 1.12
CA ILE A 245 6.94 -3.04 1.62
C ILE A 245 7.03 -4.20 0.64
N THR A 246 5.88 -4.67 0.18
CA THR A 246 5.80 -5.77 -0.78
C THR A 246 6.43 -5.43 -2.13
N ARG A 247 6.33 -4.18 -2.61
CA ARG A 247 7.00 -3.73 -3.84
C ARG A 247 8.52 -3.73 -3.76
N LYS A 248 9.09 -3.49 -2.58
CA LYS A 248 10.55 -3.49 -2.35
C LYS A 248 11.09 -4.89 -2.08
N SER A 249 10.22 -5.82 -1.68
CA SER A 249 10.59 -7.16 -1.26
C SER A 249 10.73 -8.10 -2.45
N LYS A 250 11.90 -8.74 -2.60
CA LYS A 250 12.14 -9.74 -3.65
C LYS A 250 11.49 -11.09 -3.36
N ASN A 251 11.17 -11.38 -2.09
CA ASN A 251 10.46 -12.58 -1.70
C ASN A 251 9.51 -12.29 -0.50
N ILE A 252 8.54 -13.16 -0.28
CA ILE A 252 7.53 -12.97 0.76
C ILE A 252 8.10 -13.04 2.18
N ASN A 253 9.17 -13.81 2.41
CA ASN A 253 9.82 -13.88 3.72
C ASN A 253 10.50 -12.55 4.08
N THR A 254 11.02 -11.82 3.09
CA THR A 254 11.48 -10.43 3.23
C THR A 254 10.32 -9.52 3.61
N ALA A 255 9.20 -9.57 2.87
CA ALA A 255 8.06 -8.68 3.13
C ALA A 255 7.44 -8.94 4.51
N ILE A 256 7.24 -10.22 4.85
CA ILE A 256 6.72 -10.66 6.14
C ILE A 256 7.70 -10.30 7.26
N GLY A 257 9.00 -10.57 7.08
CA GLY A 257 10.02 -10.16 8.04
C GLY A 257 10.06 -8.64 8.24
N GLU A 258 9.97 -7.87 7.16
CA GLU A 258 9.96 -6.39 7.20
C GLU A 258 8.72 -5.90 7.93
N LEU A 259 7.58 -6.56 7.76
CA LEU A 259 6.33 -6.24 8.44
C LEU A 259 6.32 -6.63 9.93
N TYR A 260 6.84 -7.81 10.28
CA TYR A 260 7.03 -8.22 11.69
C TYR A 260 7.95 -7.24 12.43
N LEU A 261 8.98 -6.75 11.76
CA LEU A 261 9.95 -5.84 12.34
C LEU A 261 9.52 -4.37 12.22
N LEU A 262 8.59 -4.02 11.33
CA LEU A 262 7.97 -2.71 11.30
C LEU A 262 6.97 -2.52 12.43
N GLY A 263 6.35 -3.60 12.95
CA GLY A 263 5.61 -3.53 14.21
C GLY A 263 6.37 -2.77 15.31
N GLU A 264 7.71 -2.92 15.36
CA GLU A 264 8.63 -2.30 16.34
C GLU A 264 9.02 -0.83 16.10
N GLY A 265 8.58 -0.20 15.01
CA GLY A 265 9.00 1.18 14.69
C GLY A 265 8.02 1.94 13.82
N PHE A 266 6.82 1.41 13.68
CA PHE A 266 5.82 1.96 12.80
C PHE A 266 4.61 2.34 13.61
N ASP A 267 4.47 3.65 13.85
CA ASP A 267 3.25 4.17 14.43
C ASP A 267 2.19 4.24 13.32
N PHE A 268 1.26 3.28 13.32
CA PHE A 268 0.13 3.24 12.39
C PHE A 268 -0.66 4.54 12.39
N ARG A 269 -0.62 5.31 13.47
CA ARG A 269 -1.23 6.63 13.60
C ARG A 269 -0.55 7.68 12.73
N THR A 270 0.78 7.64 12.62
CA THR A 270 1.56 8.68 11.92
C THR A 270 1.93 8.28 10.50
N SER A 271 1.81 6.99 10.16
CA SER A 271 2.46 6.37 8.99
C SER A 271 3.95 6.70 8.83
N GLN A 272 4.59 7.25 9.87
CA GLN A 272 6.00 7.57 9.86
C GLN A 272 6.77 6.34 10.33
N LYS A 273 7.76 5.95 9.54
CA LYS A 273 8.82 5.09 10.03
C LYS A 273 9.66 5.91 11.00
N THR A 274 9.40 5.78 12.30
CA THR A 274 10.33 6.36 13.27
C THR A 274 11.63 5.61 13.14
N SER A 275 12.76 6.32 13.28
CA SER A 275 14.07 5.68 13.37
C SER A 275 14.13 4.94 14.69
N SER A 276 13.55 3.74 14.71
CA SER A 276 13.70 2.83 15.83
C SER A 276 15.19 2.54 15.99
N ILE A 277 15.72 2.80 17.18
CA ILE A 277 17.08 2.42 17.58
C ILE A 277 17.33 0.91 17.38
N TYR A 278 16.25 0.13 17.30
CA TYR A 278 16.24 -1.31 17.05
C TYR A 278 16.41 -1.65 15.56
N SER A 279 16.12 -0.73 14.64
CA SER A 279 16.12 -1.01 13.20
C SER A 279 17.49 -1.44 12.67
N TYR A 280 18.56 -0.77 13.10
CA TYR A 280 19.91 -1.10 12.66
C TYR A 280 20.50 -2.32 13.40
N HIS A 281 20.27 -2.40 14.71
CA HIS A 281 20.96 -3.34 15.58
C HIS A 281 20.24 -4.68 15.76
N LEU A 282 18.93 -4.72 15.55
CA LEU A 282 18.09 -5.90 15.76
C LEU A 282 17.36 -6.29 14.48
N GLN A 283 16.62 -5.37 13.86
CA GLN A 283 15.75 -5.69 12.73
C GLN A 283 16.50 -6.09 11.47
N ARG A 284 17.49 -5.30 11.02
CA ARG A 284 18.28 -5.63 9.82
C ARG A 284 18.98 -6.99 9.92
N PRO A 285 19.63 -7.34 11.03
CA PRO A 285 20.15 -8.69 11.26
C PRO A 285 19.07 -9.78 11.16
N LEU A 286 17.92 -9.61 11.82
CA LEU A 286 16.82 -10.59 11.80
C LEU A 286 16.23 -10.76 10.39
N LEU A 287 16.08 -9.67 9.63
CA LEU A 287 15.67 -9.73 8.22
C LEU A 287 16.63 -10.55 7.38
N ALA A 288 17.92 -10.28 7.47
CA ALA A 288 18.93 -10.99 6.70
C ALA A 288 18.87 -12.50 7.00
N ILE A 289 18.67 -12.87 8.28
CA ILE A 289 18.50 -14.26 8.72
C ILE A 289 17.23 -14.91 8.13
N MET A 290 16.12 -14.18 8.05
CA MET A 290 14.82 -14.68 7.53
C MET A 290 14.77 -14.80 6.00
N GLN A 291 15.64 -14.09 5.28
CA GLN A 291 15.63 -14.00 3.82
C GLN A 291 16.26 -15.19 3.11
N GLU A 292 17.12 -15.96 3.79
CA GLU A 292 17.88 -17.04 3.17
C GLU A 292 17.16 -18.40 3.29
N SER A 293 17.08 -19.12 2.17
CA SER A 293 16.61 -20.51 2.09
C SER A 293 17.79 -21.46 1.91
N ILE A 294 17.94 -22.46 2.78
CA ILE A 294 18.99 -23.47 2.66
C ILE A 294 18.59 -24.47 1.57
N GLN A 295 19.29 -24.46 0.43
CA GLN A 295 18.98 -25.35 -0.70
C GLN A 295 20.01 -26.49 -0.90
N THR A 296 21.21 -26.36 -0.35
CA THR A 296 22.30 -27.34 -0.46
C THR A 296 23.18 -27.33 0.80
N ASN A 297 24.02 -28.35 1.00
CA ASN A 297 24.97 -28.39 2.12
C ASN A 297 25.98 -27.22 2.08
N THR A 298 26.43 -26.80 0.89
CA THR A 298 27.29 -25.63 0.74
C THR A 298 26.56 -24.33 1.09
N HIS A 299 25.26 -24.23 0.77
CA HIS A 299 24.40 -23.13 1.25
C HIS A 299 24.18 -23.20 2.76
N GLN A 300 24.18 -24.38 3.36
CA GLN A 300 24.02 -24.54 4.79
C GLN A 300 25.20 -23.95 5.57
N GLN A 301 26.43 -24.24 5.14
CA GLN A 301 27.62 -23.68 5.79
C GLN A 301 27.76 -22.17 5.57
N ALA A 302 27.42 -21.67 4.38
CA ALA A 302 27.37 -20.24 4.11
C ALA A 302 26.31 -19.54 5.00
N TYR A 303 25.12 -20.14 5.12
CA TYR A 303 24.06 -19.65 5.99
C TYR A 303 24.44 -19.69 7.47
N GLY A 304 25.07 -20.78 7.94
CA GLY A 304 25.59 -20.87 9.30
C GLY A 304 26.59 -19.76 9.61
N ASN A 305 27.53 -19.48 8.70
CA ASN A 305 28.46 -18.37 8.85
C ASN A 305 27.76 -17.00 8.84
N HIS A 306 26.73 -16.82 8.03
CA HIS A 306 25.95 -15.58 7.99
C HIS A 306 25.16 -15.37 9.29
N LEU A 307 24.46 -16.40 9.76
CA LEU A 307 23.75 -16.41 11.05
C LEU A 307 24.69 -16.05 12.20
N TYR A 308 25.88 -16.64 12.22
CA TYR A 308 26.91 -16.35 13.21
C TYR A 308 27.29 -14.86 13.24
N ASP A 309 27.54 -14.25 12.07
CA ASP A 309 27.89 -12.83 11.98
C ASP A 309 26.74 -11.92 12.43
N GLN A 310 25.49 -12.26 12.10
CA GLN A 310 24.32 -11.46 12.49
C GLN A 310 24.02 -11.58 13.99
N LEU A 311 24.04 -12.80 14.54
CA LEU A 311 23.80 -13.02 15.97
C LEU A 311 24.92 -12.41 16.82
N SER A 312 26.17 -12.48 16.37
CA SER A 312 27.30 -11.84 17.05
C SER A 312 27.10 -10.32 17.18
N LYS A 313 26.53 -9.66 16.16
CA LYS A 313 26.17 -8.23 16.23
C LYS A 313 25.07 -7.97 17.26
N VAL A 314 24.04 -8.83 17.31
CA VAL A 314 22.95 -8.73 18.28
C VAL A 314 23.47 -8.95 19.70
N ILE A 315 24.31 -9.95 19.93
CA ILE A 315 24.96 -10.23 21.22
C ILE A 315 25.82 -9.04 21.65
N LYS A 316 26.67 -8.52 20.75
CA LYS A 316 27.52 -7.36 21.04
C LYS A 316 26.68 -6.15 21.45
N TRP A 317 25.58 -5.90 20.75
CA TRP A 317 24.66 -4.81 21.09
C TRP A 317 23.88 -5.08 22.39
N ALA A 318 23.44 -6.31 22.65
CA ALA A 318 22.77 -6.67 23.90
C ALA A 318 23.70 -6.51 25.11
N ASN A 319 25.02 -6.56 24.92
CA ASN A 319 26.01 -6.36 25.97
C ASN A 319 26.48 -4.90 26.11
N THR A 320 26.05 -3.96 25.27
CA THR A 320 26.27 -2.54 25.55
C THR A 320 25.25 -2.10 26.61
N LEU A 321 25.65 -1.26 27.56
CA LEU A 321 24.72 -0.59 28.47
C LEU A 321 24.48 0.82 27.95
N ASN A 322 23.22 1.22 27.76
CA ASN A 322 22.87 2.60 27.42
C ASN A 322 22.28 3.29 28.64
N ALA A 323 23.14 3.98 29.40
CA ALA A 323 22.77 4.67 30.64
C ALA A 323 21.61 5.67 30.49
N SER A 324 21.31 6.14 29.27
CA SER A 324 20.31 7.18 29.01
C SER A 324 18.92 6.68 28.62
N ASN A 325 18.75 5.37 28.36
CA ASN A 325 17.46 4.83 27.89
C ASN A 325 17.07 3.57 28.70
N PRO A 326 16.19 3.70 29.72
CA PRO A 326 15.75 2.61 30.58
C PRO A 326 15.05 1.47 29.81
N GLU A 327 14.27 1.79 28.79
CA GLU A 327 13.58 0.81 27.94
C GLU A 327 14.58 -0.03 27.14
N MET A 328 15.57 0.63 26.55
CA MET A 328 16.67 -0.04 25.84
C MET A 328 17.46 -0.96 26.77
N ASN A 329 17.78 -0.52 27.98
CA ASN A 329 18.48 -1.36 28.97
C ASN A 329 17.67 -2.59 29.36
N PHE A 330 16.36 -2.45 29.48
CA PHE A 330 15.46 -3.56 29.79
C PHE A 330 15.40 -4.58 28.64
N ILE A 331 15.36 -4.13 27.38
CA ILE A 331 15.44 -5.00 26.20
C ILE A 331 16.79 -5.73 26.15
N GLN A 332 17.89 -5.00 26.32
CA GLN A 332 19.22 -5.58 26.35
C GLN A 332 19.35 -6.62 27.47
N ALA A 333 18.77 -6.37 28.64
CA ALA A 333 18.72 -7.34 29.74
C ALA A 333 17.90 -8.59 29.41
N LYS A 334 16.72 -8.43 28.79
CA LYS A 334 15.89 -9.56 28.35
C LYS A 334 16.58 -10.39 27.27
N LEU A 335 17.18 -9.75 26.28
CA LEU A 335 17.96 -10.43 25.24
C LEU A 335 19.15 -11.17 25.84
N ARG A 336 19.88 -10.54 26.76
CA ARG A 336 20.93 -11.24 27.52
C ARG A 336 20.33 -12.47 28.20
N SER A 337 19.22 -12.38 28.95
CA SER A 337 18.64 -13.57 29.58
C SER A 337 18.19 -14.68 28.62
N ALA A 338 17.74 -14.33 27.41
CA ALA A 338 17.27 -15.29 26.41
C ALA A 338 18.39 -15.91 25.56
N LEU A 339 19.50 -15.20 25.39
CA LEU A 339 20.70 -15.67 24.70
C LEU A 339 21.46 -16.75 25.49
N TRP A 340 21.07 -17.00 26.74
CA TRP A 340 21.76 -17.87 27.67
C TRP A 340 21.02 -19.20 27.73
N VAL A 341 21.71 -20.26 27.29
CA VAL A 341 21.14 -21.62 27.19
C VAL A 341 20.96 -22.26 28.58
N SER A 342 21.58 -21.70 29.63
CA SER A 342 21.32 -22.05 31.04
C SER A 342 21.62 -20.88 31.98
N GLU A 343 20.99 -20.87 33.18
CA GLU A 343 21.30 -19.94 34.28
C GLU A 343 22.76 -20.04 34.78
N THR A 344 23.47 -21.11 34.42
CA THR A 344 24.83 -21.42 34.88
C THR A 344 25.93 -21.09 33.86
N SER A 345 25.60 -20.84 32.59
CA SER A 345 26.60 -20.55 31.55
C SER A 345 26.86 -19.05 31.45
N GLN A 346 28.05 -18.56 31.78
CA GLN A 346 28.40 -17.13 31.71
C GLN A 346 28.62 -16.57 30.29
N GLN A 347 28.47 -17.39 29.24
CA GLN A 347 28.67 -16.94 27.87
C GLN A 347 27.53 -17.38 26.95
N PRO A 348 26.80 -16.43 26.34
CA PRO A 348 25.81 -16.76 25.31
C PRO A 348 26.51 -17.28 24.07
N PHE A 349 26.02 -18.39 23.49
CA PHE A 349 26.45 -18.92 22.19
C PHE A 349 27.97 -19.16 22.07
N GLN A 350 28.49 -20.21 22.71
CA GLN A 350 29.86 -20.70 22.49
C GLN A 350 29.91 -21.65 21.29
N ILE A 351 29.90 -21.08 20.09
CA ILE A 351 30.36 -21.79 18.91
C ILE A 351 31.50 -20.98 18.29
N ASP A 352 32.66 -21.58 18.08
CA ASP A 352 33.70 -20.99 17.27
C ASP A 352 33.25 -21.06 15.81
N ARG A 353 33.56 -20.02 15.05
CA ARG A 353 33.30 -19.99 13.61
C ARG A 353 33.90 -21.21 12.91
N GLU A 354 35.04 -21.68 13.39
CA GLU A 354 35.71 -22.86 12.84
C GLU A 354 34.92 -24.16 13.06
N GLU A 355 34.12 -24.26 14.13
CA GLU A 355 33.26 -25.41 14.40
C GLU A 355 32.09 -25.52 13.41
N LEU A 356 31.72 -24.43 12.75
CA LEU A 356 30.71 -24.44 11.67
C LEU A 356 31.20 -25.17 10.39
N LYS A 357 32.48 -25.57 10.33
CA LYS A 357 32.98 -26.48 9.28
C LYS A 357 32.44 -27.89 9.41
N ASP A 358 32.00 -28.28 10.60
CA ASP A 358 31.27 -29.53 10.80
C ASP A 358 29.80 -29.35 10.44
N ASN A 359 29.29 -30.20 9.54
CA ASN A 359 27.92 -30.10 9.04
C ASN A 359 26.87 -30.36 10.13
N GLN A 360 27.13 -31.27 11.06
CA GLN A 360 26.19 -31.60 12.13
C GLN A 360 26.11 -30.45 13.14
N ILE A 361 27.27 -29.91 13.55
CA ILE A 361 27.35 -28.74 14.42
C ILE A 361 26.68 -27.53 13.75
N CYS A 362 26.97 -27.28 12.48
CA CYS A 362 26.35 -26.20 11.71
C CYS A 362 24.82 -26.35 11.63
N THR A 363 24.30 -27.58 11.46
CA THR A 363 22.86 -27.88 11.49
C THR A 363 22.23 -27.54 12.85
N MET A 364 22.87 -27.98 13.94
CA MET A 364 22.40 -27.72 15.30
C MET A 364 22.39 -26.22 15.59
N PHE A 365 23.49 -25.53 15.24
CA PHE A 365 23.61 -24.09 15.36
C PHE A 365 22.51 -23.35 14.60
N ILE A 366 22.26 -23.69 13.33
CA ILE A 366 21.19 -23.07 12.53
C ILE A 366 19.83 -23.23 13.21
N ASN A 367 19.52 -24.41 13.74
CA ASN A 367 18.24 -24.68 14.39
C ASN A 367 18.07 -23.86 15.67
N ASP A 368 19.10 -23.77 16.49
CA ASP A 368 19.05 -23.01 17.75
C ASP A 368 19.08 -21.50 17.50
N ALA A 369 19.87 -21.04 16.53
CA ALA A 369 19.84 -19.67 16.03
C ALA A 369 18.44 -19.26 15.56
N ARG A 370 17.73 -20.14 14.83
CA ARG A 370 16.34 -19.89 14.39
C ARG A 370 15.36 -19.80 15.56
N LYS A 371 15.47 -20.67 16.56
CA LYS A 371 14.65 -20.59 17.79
C LYS A 371 14.89 -19.29 18.53
N LEU A 372 16.15 -18.88 18.66
CA LEU A 372 16.52 -17.62 19.28
C LEU A 372 15.92 -16.43 18.50
N VAL A 373 16.05 -16.41 17.17
CA VAL A 373 15.46 -15.37 16.30
C VAL A 373 13.94 -15.26 16.53
N LEU A 374 13.26 -16.38 16.71
CA LEU A 374 11.83 -16.41 17.05
C LEU A 374 11.55 -15.86 18.46
N GLN A 375 12.38 -16.18 19.46
CA GLN A 375 12.25 -15.62 20.81
C GLN A 375 12.52 -14.12 20.84
N ILE A 376 13.54 -13.65 20.10
CA ILE A 376 13.85 -12.24 19.94
C ILE A 376 12.68 -11.50 19.30
N SER A 377 12.07 -12.07 18.25
CA SER A 377 10.90 -11.48 17.60
C SER A 377 9.65 -11.50 18.49
N GLN A 378 9.54 -12.46 19.42
CA GLN A 378 8.49 -12.44 20.46
C GLN A 378 8.70 -11.31 21.48
N PHE A 379 9.95 -11.05 21.91
CA PHE A 379 10.23 -9.93 22.80
C PHE A 379 9.99 -8.59 22.13
N ALA A 380 10.47 -8.43 20.90
CA ALA A 380 10.14 -7.34 19.99
C ALA A 380 8.63 -7.03 19.95
N ASN A 381 7.82 -8.08 19.74
CA ASN A 381 6.36 -7.98 19.70
C ASN A 381 5.73 -7.64 21.06
N TYR A 382 6.24 -8.20 22.16
CA TYR A 382 5.79 -7.89 23.52
C TYR A 382 5.94 -6.39 23.83
N PHE A 383 7.02 -5.73 23.39
CA PHE A 383 7.19 -4.30 23.60
C PHE A 383 6.27 -3.43 22.76
N ASN A 384 5.90 -3.87 21.56
CA ASN A 384 4.86 -3.17 20.79
C ASN A 384 3.54 -3.11 21.55
N GLN A 385 3.20 -4.17 22.29
CA GLN A 385 2.00 -4.23 23.13
C GLN A 385 2.09 -3.33 24.38
N VAL A 386 3.31 -3.04 24.86
CA VAL A 386 3.55 -2.21 26.06
C VAL A 386 3.66 -0.73 25.70
N LEU A 387 4.18 -0.40 24.50
CA LEU A 387 4.39 0.98 24.06
C LEU A 387 3.15 1.58 23.35
N HIS A 388 2.26 0.75 22.76
CA HIS A 388 1.00 1.18 22.15
C HIS A 388 -0.14 0.15 22.39
N TYR A 389 -1.40 0.59 22.29
CA TYR A 389 -2.62 -0.23 22.53
C TYR A 389 -2.51 -1.65 21.91
N PRO A 390 -2.77 -2.72 22.68
CA PRO A 390 -2.34 -4.06 22.33
C PRO A 390 -3.19 -4.72 21.23
N ILE A 391 -2.52 -5.27 20.21
CA ILE A 391 -3.07 -6.42 19.48
C ILE A 391 -3.15 -7.57 20.48
N LYS A 392 -4.36 -8.05 20.81
CA LYS A 392 -4.54 -9.18 21.74
C LYS A 392 -3.98 -10.46 21.12
N ILE A 393 -3.00 -11.05 21.80
CA ILE A 393 -2.29 -12.27 21.40
C ILE A 393 -2.75 -13.38 22.34
N ASP A 394 -3.79 -14.10 21.96
CA ASP A 394 -4.09 -15.40 22.56
C ASP A 394 -3.68 -16.50 21.57
N ASN A 395 -2.69 -17.32 21.96
CA ASN A 395 -2.25 -18.57 21.32
C ASN A 395 -1.83 -18.52 19.83
N ILE A 396 -0.68 -17.91 19.51
CA ILE A 396 -0.20 -17.80 18.11
C ILE A 396 0.70 -18.96 17.68
N SER A 397 0.22 -19.66 16.66
CA SER A 397 0.99 -20.43 15.67
C SER A 397 1.59 -19.47 14.63
N THR A 398 2.85 -19.67 14.24
CA THR A 398 3.60 -18.90 13.21
C THR A 398 3.07 -19.08 11.78
N ASN A 399 1.78 -19.33 11.59
CA ASN A 399 1.20 -19.59 10.26
C ASN A 399 0.94 -18.28 9.48
N LYS A 400 0.89 -18.41 8.15
CA LYS A 400 0.64 -17.31 7.19
C LYS A 400 -0.67 -16.54 7.44
N GLU A 401 -1.64 -17.12 8.14
CA GLU A 401 -2.94 -16.52 8.43
C GLU A 401 -2.87 -15.48 9.55
N TYR A 402 -1.88 -15.55 10.45
CA TYR A 402 -1.72 -14.54 11.53
C TYR A 402 -1.29 -13.18 11.00
N PHE A 403 -0.47 -13.15 9.94
CA PHE A 403 -0.03 -11.94 9.26
C PHE A 403 -1.20 -11.08 8.76
N LEU A 404 -2.27 -11.74 8.31
CA LEU A 404 -3.50 -11.09 7.84
C LEU A 404 -4.45 -10.74 8.99
N LYS A 405 -4.15 -11.21 10.21
CA LYS A 405 -4.85 -10.96 11.48
C LYS A 405 -4.18 -9.90 12.37
N LEU A 406 -3.07 -9.29 11.96
CA LEU A 406 -2.44 -8.10 12.62
C LEU A 406 -3.28 -6.83 12.44
N ILE A 407 -4.59 -7.03 12.52
CA ILE A 407 -5.65 -6.11 12.19
C ILE A 407 -5.76 -5.12 13.32
N ASN A 408 -5.54 -3.85 12.94
CA ASN A 408 -6.02 -2.63 13.59
C ASN A 408 -5.92 -2.59 15.13
N PRO A 409 -5.04 -1.77 15.73
CA PRO A 409 -4.97 -1.58 17.19
C PRO A 409 -6.20 -0.86 17.79
N ILE A 410 -7.31 -0.75 17.06
CA ILE A 410 -8.54 -0.09 17.47
C ILE A 410 -9.53 -1.15 18.00
N ILE A 411 -9.17 -1.77 19.12
CA ILE A 411 -10.10 -2.20 20.17
C ILE A 411 -9.50 -1.80 21.51
#